data_AF-A0A510IFP8-F1
#
_entry.id   AF-A0A510IFP8-F1
#
_cell.length_a   1.000
_cell.length_b   1.000
_cell.length_c   1.000
_cell.angle_alpha   90.00
_cell.angle_beta   90.00
_cell.angle_gamma   90.00
#
_symmetry.space_group_name_H-M   'P 1'
#
loop_
_entity.id
_entity.type
_entity.pdbx_description
1 polymer ?
#
loop_
_entity_poly.entity_id
_entity_poly.type
_entity_poly.pdbx_seq_one_letter_code
_entity_poly.pdbx_strand_id
1 'polypeptide(L)'
;MRMREAVVKVYVDLENMPPYAVRRFIEKHKFNPSEVLVFTKVPSQVNDFNKFGTKVFNSYPKGKNGADFCLIGELVRNLVHTRDIDASRYLLSNDNELKKAFVHQCQKSGVYGTALSIKNDAKGNQSAGWVATGRRADFKKLNHGEQLLFREISRLSVSRKPASNRWLRRELNMNGKEYPRALLTLKDMGLIKKVRCEAQVSVLRNEKLRNTVGALELKGMSLLTEPLTARQWREKMGVSRRSFSEMIAKLTSNKMIKRVRKRRYKPVI
;
A
#
# COMPACT_ATOMS: atom_id res chain seq x y z
N MET A 1 37.41 -4.20 -15.63
CA MET A 1 35.97 -4.36 -15.95
C MET A 1 35.19 -4.22 -14.65
N ARG A 2 34.55 -3.07 -14.37
CA ARG A 2 33.78 -2.91 -13.11
C ARG A 2 32.53 -3.78 -13.21
N MET A 3 32.39 -4.80 -12.37
CA MET A 3 31.15 -5.54 -12.25
C MET A 3 30.03 -4.54 -11.96
N ARG A 4 29.02 -4.44 -12.84
CA ARG A 4 27.82 -3.65 -12.54
C ARG A 4 27.15 -4.33 -11.35
N GLU A 5 27.06 -3.65 -10.22
CA GLU A 5 26.28 -4.15 -9.08
C GLU A 5 24.86 -4.49 -9.55
N ALA A 6 24.37 -5.66 -9.16
CA ALA A 6 23.04 -6.10 -9.55
C ALA A 6 21.98 -5.13 -9.00
N VAL A 7 21.05 -4.72 -9.85
CA VAL A 7 19.93 -3.85 -9.46
C VAL A 7 19.04 -4.61 -8.49
N VAL A 8 18.96 -4.14 -7.26
CA VAL A 8 18.08 -4.74 -6.26
C VAL A 8 16.63 -4.37 -6.58
N LYS A 9 15.75 -5.36 -6.63
CA LYS A 9 14.32 -5.19 -6.93
C LYS A 9 13.43 -5.52 -5.74
N VAL A 10 13.90 -6.36 -4.82
CA VAL A 10 13.10 -6.84 -3.69
C VAL A 10 13.85 -6.63 -2.38
N TYR A 11 13.21 -5.95 -1.45
CA TYR A 11 13.68 -5.77 -0.08
C TYR A 11 12.79 -6.59 0.86
N VAL A 12 13.40 -7.39 1.72
CA VAL A 12 12.67 -8.28 2.63
C VAL A 12 13.04 -7.95 4.06
N ASP A 13 12.07 -7.45 4.80
CA ASP A 13 12.11 -7.36 6.26
C ASP A 13 11.59 -8.69 6.83
N LEU A 14 12.50 -9.64 7.01
CA LEU A 14 12.16 -11.01 7.36
C LEU A 14 11.76 -11.14 8.84
N GLU A 15 12.19 -10.21 9.70
CA GLU A 15 11.78 -10.18 11.11
C GLU A 15 10.27 -9.99 11.25
N ASN A 16 9.66 -9.24 10.33
CA ASN A 16 8.23 -9.00 10.33
C ASN A 16 7.47 -9.88 9.32
N MET A 17 8.09 -10.92 8.75
CA MET A 17 7.50 -11.69 7.67
C MET A 17 7.65 -13.20 7.85
N PRO A 18 6.64 -14.01 7.48
CA PRO A 18 6.77 -15.46 7.46
C PRO A 18 7.80 -15.93 6.42
N PRO A 19 8.86 -16.67 6.81
CA PRO A 19 9.88 -17.19 5.91
C PRO A 19 9.33 -17.94 4.68
N TYR A 20 8.40 -18.87 4.88
CA TYR A 20 7.82 -19.65 3.78
C TYR A 20 7.10 -18.78 2.74
N ALA A 21 6.50 -17.66 3.19
CA ALA A 21 5.70 -16.81 2.33
C ALA A 21 6.59 -15.88 1.48
N VAL A 22 7.71 -15.45 2.05
CA VAL A 22 8.78 -14.76 1.32
C VAL A 22 9.36 -15.67 0.23
N ARG A 23 9.69 -16.94 0.55
CA ARG A 23 10.20 -17.91 -0.44
C ARG A 23 9.24 -18.09 -1.60
N ARG A 24 7.97 -18.40 -1.31
CA ARG A 24 6.92 -18.55 -2.33
C ARG A 24 6.78 -17.31 -3.20
N PHE A 25 6.91 -16.11 -2.63
CA PHE A 25 6.84 -14.87 -3.39
C PHE A 25 8.00 -14.76 -4.38
N ILE A 26 9.24 -15.01 -3.92
CA ILE A 26 10.46 -14.95 -4.73
C ILE A 26 10.38 -15.95 -5.89
N GLU A 27 10.01 -17.20 -5.59
CA GLU A 27 9.87 -18.29 -6.57
C GLU A 27 8.77 -18.01 -7.60
N LYS A 28 7.57 -17.60 -7.15
CA LYS A 28 6.43 -17.30 -8.03
C LYS A 28 6.75 -16.22 -9.04
N HIS A 29 7.51 -15.20 -8.64
CA HIS A 29 7.88 -14.07 -9.49
C HIS A 29 9.21 -14.26 -10.21
N LYS A 30 9.90 -15.39 -9.98
CA LYS A 30 11.17 -15.76 -10.63
C LYS A 30 12.26 -14.69 -10.47
N PHE A 31 12.36 -14.06 -9.29
CA PHE A 31 13.45 -13.12 -9.02
C PHE A 31 14.78 -13.87 -8.90
N ASN A 32 15.85 -13.29 -9.47
CA ASN A 32 17.18 -13.82 -9.25
C ASN A 32 17.61 -13.54 -7.81
N PRO A 33 18.38 -14.43 -7.14
CA PRO A 33 18.90 -14.16 -5.80
C PRO A 33 19.62 -12.82 -5.74
N SER A 34 20.51 -12.59 -6.71
CA SER A 34 20.69 -11.37 -7.53
C SER A 34 20.05 -10.03 -7.16
N GLU A 35 18.73 -10.05 -7.04
CA GLU A 35 17.85 -8.89 -7.03
C GLU A 35 17.13 -8.75 -5.69
N VAL A 36 17.44 -9.62 -4.72
CA VAL A 36 16.74 -9.74 -3.44
C VAL A 36 17.70 -9.46 -2.29
N LEU A 37 17.37 -8.46 -1.48
CA LEU A 37 18.02 -8.16 -0.21
C LEU A 37 17.14 -8.58 0.96
N VAL A 38 17.73 -9.31 1.91
CA VAL A 38 17.01 -9.85 3.07
C VAL A 38 17.62 -9.29 4.35
N PHE A 39 16.78 -8.84 5.28
CA PHE A 39 17.16 -8.30 6.58
C PHE A 39 16.60 -9.21 7.68
N THR A 40 17.48 -9.81 8.47
CA THR A 40 17.10 -10.65 9.63
C THR A 40 18.23 -10.74 10.65
N LYS A 41 17.92 -10.56 11.93
CA LYS A 41 18.84 -10.89 13.04
C LYS A 41 18.82 -12.38 13.42
N VAL A 42 17.89 -13.17 12.88
CA VAL A 42 17.72 -14.57 13.28
C VAL A 42 18.73 -15.44 12.55
N PRO A 43 19.75 -16.01 13.23
CA PRO A 43 20.85 -16.71 12.57
C PRO A 43 20.39 -17.93 11.76
N SER A 44 19.39 -18.67 12.25
CA SER A 44 18.81 -19.81 11.54
C SER A 44 18.16 -19.42 10.21
N GLN A 45 17.64 -18.19 10.09
CA GLN A 45 17.06 -17.69 8.85
C GLN A 45 18.11 -17.25 7.82
N VAL A 46 19.32 -16.90 8.26
CA VAL A 46 20.39 -16.44 7.37
C VAL A 46 20.80 -17.55 6.40
N ASN A 47 21.11 -18.73 6.93
CA ASN A 47 21.49 -19.89 6.12
C ASN A 47 20.38 -20.30 5.15
N ASP A 48 19.15 -20.18 5.61
CA ASP A 48 17.92 -20.49 4.91
C ASP A 48 17.63 -19.57 3.71
N PHE A 49 18.07 -18.30 3.77
CA PHE A 49 17.85 -17.29 2.73
C PHE A 49 19.07 -16.93 1.90
N ASN A 50 20.26 -17.39 2.28
CA ASN A 50 21.47 -17.26 1.45
C ASN A 50 21.31 -17.87 0.04
N LYS A 51 20.37 -18.82 -0.13
CA LYS A 51 20.04 -19.42 -1.44
C LYS A 51 19.07 -18.58 -2.29
N PHE A 52 18.36 -17.63 -1.68
CA PHE A 52 17.26 -16.88 -2.30
C PHE A 52 17.50 -15.36 -2.37
N GLY A 53 18.57 -14.86 -1.75
CA GLY A 53 18.94 -13.44 -1.77
C GLY A 53 20.43 -13.23 -2.05
N THR A 54 20.76 -12.06 -2.61
CA THR A 54 22.13 -11.68 -2.98
C THR A 54 22.97 -11.42 -1.73
N LYS A 55 22.32 -10.88 -0.71
CA LYS A 55 22.95 -10.47 0.55
C LYS A 55 21.91 -10.50 1.66
N VAL A 56 22.18 -11.29 2.69
CA VAL A 56 21.41 -11.31 3.92
C VAL A 56 22.11 -10.41 4.94
N PHE A 57 21.48 -9.30 5.31
CA PHE A 57 21.96 -8.41 6.36
C PHE A 57 21.53 -8.96 7.71
N ASN A 58 22.51 -9.40 8.51
CA ASN A 58 22.32 -9.93 9.86
C ASN A 58 22.95 -9.09 10.97
N SER A 59 23.66 -8.03 10.60
CA SER A 59 24.29 -7.08 11.52
C SER A 59 23.82 -5.66 11.20
N TYR A 60 23.08 -5.06 12.13
CA TYR A 60 22.71 -3.63 12.11
C TYR A 60 22.66 -3.07 13.54
N PRO A 61 22.80 -1.74 13.72
CA PRO A 61 22.90 -1.12 15.03
C PRO A 61 21.82 -1.58 16.02
N LYS A 62 22.21 -1.69 17.30
CA LYS A 62 21.29 -1.97 18.40
C LYS A 62 20.46 -0.72 18.66
N GLY A 63 19.13 -0.85 18.67
CA GLY A 63 18.21 0.25 18.87
C GLY A 63 16.86 0.01 18.22
N LYS A 64 15.86 0.79 18.63
CA LYS A 64 14.53 0.80 18.00
C LYS A 64 14.70 1.21 16.52
N ASN A 65 14.11 0.45 15.59
CA ASN A 65 14.13 0.69 14.15
C ASN A 65 15.51 0.55 13.46
N GLY A 66 16.51 -0.08 14.08
CA GLY A 66 17.84 -0.26 13.48
C GLY A 66 17.80 -1.02 12.13
N ALA A 67 16.89 -1.98 11.99
CA ALA A 67 16.63 -2.71 10.75
C ALA A 67 16.07 -1.78 9.66
N ASP A 68 15.05 -1.01 10.01
CA ASP A 68 14.36 -0.06 9.13
C ASP A 68 15.32 0.96 8.53
N PHE A 69 16.21 1.55 9.34
CA PHE A 69 17.20 2.50 8.88
C PHE A 69 18.21 1.86 7.92
N CYS A 70 18.64 0.62 8.20
CA CYS A 70 19.54 -0.11 7.32
C CYS A 70 18.88 -0.43 5.97
N LEU A 71 17.62 -0.89 6.01
CA LEU A 71 16.84 -1.19 4.81
C LEU A 71 16.64 0.06 3.95
N ILE A 72 16.22 1.16 4.55
CA ILE A 72 16.03 2.43 3.84
C ILE A 72 17.37 2.98 3.33
N GLY A 73 18.47 2.79 4.05
CA GLY A 73 19.81 3.15 3.57
C GLY A 73 20.21 2.40 2.31
N GLU A 74 20.01 1.07 2.27
CA GLU A 74 20.29 0.26 1.08
C GLU A 74 19.31 0.57 -0.07
N LEU A 75 18.06 0.93 0.24
CA LEU A 75 17.12 1.44 -0.76
C LEU A 75 17.65 2.70 -1.43
N VAL A 76 18.04 3.70 -0.65
CA VAL A 76 18.55 4.97 -1.19
C VAL A 76 19.82 4.74 -2.00
N ARG A 77 20.75 3.89 -1.53
CA ARG A 77 21.96 3.54 -2.28
C ARG A 77 21.63 2.94 -3.66
N ASN A 78 20.73 1.96 -3.70
CA ASN A 78 20.29 1.33 -4.94
C ASN A 78 19.61 2.33 -5.88
N LEU A 79 18.75 3.21 -5.36
CA LEU A 79 18.06 4.25 -6.15
C LEU A 79 19.02 5.31 -6.71
N VAL A 80 20.11 5.65 -5.99
CA VAL A 80 21.12 6.61 -6.47
C VAL A 80 22.01 5.98 -7.55
N HIS A 81 22.33 4.70 -7.44
CA HIS A 81 23.24 4.02 -8.35
C HIS A 81 22.55 3.47 -9.60
N THR A 82 21.23 3.37 -9.61
CA THR A 82 20.46 2.80 -10.71
C THR A 82 19.51 3.87 -11.29
N ARG A 83 19.57 4.08 -12.61
CA ARG A 83 18.55 4.89 -13.33
C ARG A 83 17.38 4.02 -13.81
N ASP A 84 17.23 2.83 -13.21
CA ASP A 84 16.24 1.84 -13.61
C ASP A 84 14.90 2.13 -12.93
N ILE A 85 13.84 2.28 -13.72
CA ILE A 85 12.48 2.54 -13.24
C ILE A 85 11.91 1.33 -12.48
N ASP A 86 12.49 0.15 -12.67
CA ASP A 86 12.17 -1.10 -11.99
C ASP A 86 13.07 -1.39 -10.77
N ALA A 87 14.01 -0.48 -10.45
CA ALA A 87 14.79 -0.58 -9.22
C ALA A 87 13.88 -0.50 -7.99
N SER A 88 14.10 -1.36 -7.01
CA SER A 88 13.37 -1.31 -5.73
C SER A 88 11.85 -1.44 -5.85
N ARG A 89 11.42 -2.35 -6.72
CA ARG A 89 10.02 -2.61 -7.05
C ARG A 89 9.17 -3.09 -5.87
N TYR A 90 9.75 -3.88 -4.97
CA TYR A 90 9.01 -4.50 -3.86
C TYR A 90 9.70 -4.36 -2.50
N LEU A 91 8.91 -4.00 -1.49
CA LEU A 91 9.22 -4.24 -0.07
C LEU A 91 8.27 -5.30 0.48
N LEU A 92 8.81 -6.33 1.10
CA LEU A 92 8.07 -7.34 1.86
C LEU A 92 8.25 -7.08 3.36
N SER A 93 7.22 -6.54 4.01
CA SER A 93 7.22 -6.28 5.46
C SER A 93 5.80 -6.32 6.01
N ASN A 94 5.60 -6.63 7.30
CA ASN A 94 4.33 -6.36 7.96
C ASN A 94 4.30 -5.04 8.74
N ASP A 95 5.44 -4.34 8.87
CA ASP A 95 5.54 -3.03 9.51
C ASP A 95 4.92 -1.94 8.62
N ASN A 96 3.99 -1.14 9.17
CA ASN A 96 3.29 -0.11 8.41
C ASN A 96 4.06 1.20 8.28
N GLU A 97 4.93 1.53 9.23
CA GLU A 97 5.76 2.73 9.17
C GLU A 97 6.90 2.54 8.17
N LEU A 98 7.53 1.35 8.18
CA LEU A 98 8.55 0.99 7.20
C LEU A 98 8.00 1.01 5.76
N LYS A 99 6.79 0.50 5.54
CA LYS A 99 6.11 0.57 4.23
C LYS A 99 5.93 2.00 3.74
N LYS A 100 5.49 2.90 4.62
CA LYS A 100 5.31 4.31 4.26
C LYS A 100 6.65 4.95 3.91
N ALA A 101 7.68 4.70 4.72
CA ALA A 101 9.02 5.23 4.48
C ALA A 101 9.58 4.74 3.13
N PHE A 102 9.45 3.45 2.82
CA PHE A 102 9.89 2.87 1.56
C PHE A 102 9.22 3.53 0.35
N VAL A 103 7.88 3.57 0.34
CA VAL A 103 7.11 4.17 -0.77
C VAL A 103 7.45 5.65 -0.93
N HIS A 104 7.62 6.37 0.18
CA HIS A 104 8.02 7.77 0.15
C HIS A 104 9.39 7.98 -0.50
N GLN A 105 10.39 7.15 -0.19
CA GLN A 105 11.72 7.26 -0.78
C GLN A 105 11.76 6.91 -2.28
N CYS A 106 11.02 5.88 -2.70
CA CYS A 106 10.88 5.56 -4.12
C CYS A 106 10.25 6.74 -4.89
N GLN A 107 9.15 7.31 -4.36
CA GLN A 107 8.48 8.47 -4.96
C GLN A 107 9.38 9.70 -5.05
N LYS A 108 10.14 9.98 -3.99
CA LYS A 108 11.10 11.10 -3.98
C LYS A 108 12.17 10.94 -5.07
N SER A 109 12.51 9.70 -5.41
CA SER A 109 13.52 9.37 -6.42
C SER A 109 12.95 9.16 -7.82
N GLY A 110 11.62 9.36 -8.01
CA GLY A 110 10.96 9.18 -9.31
C GLY A 110 10.73 7.73 -9.73
N VAL A 111 10.85 6.77 -8.81
CA VAL A 111 10.78 5.33 -9.08
C VAL A 111 9.52 4.72 -8.46
N TYR A 112 8.95 3.70 -9.10
CA TYR A 112 7.75 3.03 -8.60
C TYR A 112 8.10 1.90 -7.62
N GLY A 113 7.82 2.12 -6.33
CA GLY A 113 7.99 1.12 -5.27
C GLY A 113 6.66 0.64 -4.68
N THR A 114 6.48 -0.67 -4.55
CA THR A 114 5.30 -1.29 -3.93
C THR A 114 5.67 -1.98 -2.61
N ALA A 115 4.98 -1.62 -1.53
CA ALA A 115 5.20 -2.27 -0.23
C ALA A 115 4.05 -3.24 0.09
N LEU A 116 4.38 -4.52 0.25
CA LEU A 116 3.47 -5.64 0.40
C LEU A 116 3.50 -6.19 1.83
N SER A 117 2.33 -6.58 2.32
CA SER A 117 2.15 -7.31 3.57
C SER A 117 1.83 -8.76 3.23
N ILE A 118 2.63 -9.72 3.72
CA ILE A 118 2.27 -11.13 3.66
C ILE A 118 2.08 -11.59 5.11
N LYS A 119 0.82 -11.71 5.53
CA LYS A 119 0.49 -12.22 6.86
C LYS A 119 0.57 -13.74 6.87
N ASN A 120 0.88 -14.30 8.04
CA ASN A 120 0.85 -15.74 8.28
C ASN A 120 -0.44 -16.34 7.70
N ASP A 121 -0.29 -17.34 6.83
CA ASP A 121 -1.32 -18.32 6.46
C ASP A 121 -1.66 -19.20 7.68
N ALA A 122 -2.03 -18.59 8.82
CA ALA A 122 -2.86 -19.26 9.80
C ALA A 122 -4.28 -19.25 9.24
N LYS A 123 -4.61 -20.27 8.43
CA LYS A 123 -5.90 -20.43 7.74
C LYS A 123 -6.33 -19.16 7.01
N GLY A 124 -5.78 -18.96 5.81
CA GLY A 124 -5.95 -17.77 4.99
C GLY A 124 -7.35 -17.16 5.03
N ASN A 125 -7.48 -16.04 5.74
CA ASN A 125 -8.45 -15.01 5.38
C ASN A 125 -7.94 -14.31 4.11
N GLN A 126 -7.90 -15.06 3.02
CA GLN A 126 -7.73 -14.55 1.67
C GLN A 126 -8.93 -13.63 1.44
N SER A 127 -8.69 -12.35 1.18
CA SER A 127 -9.76 -11.43 0.79
C SER A 127 -10.34 -11.91 -0.53
N ALA A 128 -11.40 -12.70 -0.43
CA ALA A 128 -12.26 -13.06 -1.54
C ALA A 128 -12.78 -11.76 -2.17
N GLY A 129 -12.61 -11.63 -3.47
CA GLY A 129 -13.42 -10.70 -4.25
C GLY A 129 -14.25 -11.46 -5.25
N TRP A 130 -15.18 -10.73 -5.85
CA TRP A 130 -16.18 -11.28 -6.74
C TRP A 130 -16.01 -10.68 -8.12
N VAL A 131 -16.18 -11.51 -9.14
CA VAL A 131 -16.31 -11.06 -10.51
C VAL A 131 -17.60 -11.60 -11.10
N ALA A 132 -18.20 -10.82 -11.99
CA ALA A 132 -19.33 -11.27 -12.80
C ALA A 132 -18.87 -12.38 -13.74
N THR A 133 -19.74 -13.36 -13.95
CA THR A 133 -19.47 -14.51 -14.84
C THR A 133 -19.74 -14.20 -16.30
N GLY A 134 -20.28 -13.02 -16.62
CA GLY A 134 -20.74 -12.64 -17.96
C GLY A 134 -22.16 -13.11 -18.28
N ARG A 135 -22.82 -13.83 -17.36
CA ARG A 135 -24.23 -14.20 -17.49
C ARG A 135 -25.12 -12.96 -17.39
N ARG A 136 -26.17 -12.90 -18.22
CA ARG A 136 -27.21 -11.87 -18.11
C ARG A 136 -28.05 -12.15 -16.87
N ALA A 137 -28.17 -11.16 -15.99
CA ALA A 137 -29.07 -11.23 -14.85
C ALA A 137 -30.50 -10.91 -15.25
N ASP A 138 -31.44 -11.71 -14.79
CA ASP A 138 -32.87 -11.37 -14.81
C ASP A 138 -33.17 -10.47 -13.60
N PHE A 139 -33.18 -9.16 -13.83
CA PHE A 139 -33.38 -8.16 -12.78
C PHE A 139 -34.76 -8.27 -12.11
N LYS A 140 -35.75 -8.94 -12.71
CA LYS A 140 -37.07 -9.17 -12.09
C LYS A 140 -37.01 -10.16 -10.92
N LYS A 141 -35.97 -11.00 -10.88
CA LYS A 141 -35.75 -12.01 -9.82
C LYS A 141 -34.84 -11.53 -8.69
N LEU A 142 -34.31 -10.30 -8.78
CA LEU A 142 -33.37 -9.74 -7.82
C LEU A 142 -34.02 -8.57 -7.06
N ASN A 143 -33.81 -8.50 -5.75
CA ASN A 143 -34.20 -7.33 -4.97
C ASN A 143 -33.24 -6.14 -5.22
N HIS A 144 -33.61 -4.94 -4.77
CA HIS A 144 -32.83 -3.73 -5.02
C HIS A 144 -31.35 -3.84 -4.57
N GLY A 145 -31.10 -4.41 -3.39
CA GLY A 145 -29.74 -4.61 -2.86
C GLY A 145 -28.91 -5.60 -3.70
N GLU A 146 -29.53 -6.68 -4.18
CA GLU A 146 -28.91 -7.66 -5.06
C GLU A 146 -28.58 -7.06 -6.44
N GLN A 147 -29.47 -6.24 -6.98
CA GLN A 147 -29.25 -5.54 -8.25
C GLN A 147 -28.09 -4.55 -8.15
N LEU A 148 -28.04 -3.75 -7.07
CA LEU A 148 -26.94 -2.81 -6.81
C LEU A 148 -25.60 -3.53 -6.69
N LEU A 149 -25.56 -4.61 -5.91
CA LEU A 149 -24.37 -5.43 -5.71
C LEU A 149 -23.90 -6.05 -7.03
N PHE A 150 -24.80 -6.60 -7.83
CA PHE A 150 -24.45 -7.20 -9.12
C PHE A 150 -23.93 -6.16 -10.14
N ARG A 151 -24.55 -4.98 -10.21
CA ARG A 151 -24.08 -3.88 -11.08
C ARG A 151 -22.66 -3.46 -10.72
N GLU A 152 -22.40 -3.28 -9.43
CA GLU A 152 -21.08 -2.83 -8.98
C GLU A 152 -20.00 -3.89 -9.18
N ILE A 153 -20.29 -5.16 -8.89
CA ILE A 153 -19.38 -6.28 -9.20
C ILE A 153 -19.11 -6.36 -10.71
N SER A 154 -20.14 -6.20 -11.55
CA SER A 154 -20.01 -6.22 -13.02
C SER A 154 -19.12 -5.08 -13.52
N ARG A 155 -19.35 -3.86 -13.04
CA ARG A 155 -18.53 -2.66 -13.35
C ARG A 155 -17.05 -2.88 -13.00
N LEU A 156 -16.79 -3.45 -11.83
CA LEU A 156 -15.43 -3.74 -11.35
C LEU A 156 -14.77 -4.92 -12.09
N SER A 157 -15.56 -5.85 -12.60
CA SER A 157 -15.07 -6.98 -13.40
C SER A 157 -14.52 -6.54 -14.75
N VAL A 158 -15.19 -5.57 -15.41
CA VAL A 158 -14.73 -4.99 -16.68
C VAL A 158 -13.35 -4.35 -16.53
N SER A 159 -13.08 -3.74 -15.38
CA SER A 159 -11.78 -3.08 -15.09
C SER A 159 -10.70 -4.03 -14.55
N ARG A 160 -10.94 -5.36 -14.52
CA ARG A 160 -10.05 -6.39 -13.93
C ARG A 160 -9.62 -6.10 -12.48
N LYS A 161 -10.40 -5.31 -11.74
CA LYS A 161 -10.12 -4.89 -10.35
C LYS A 161 -11.18 -5.45 -9.40
N PRO A 162 -11.12 -6.74 -9.02
CA PRO A 162 -12.09 -7.31 -8.11
C PRO A 162 -11.99 -6.66 -6.72
N ALA A 163 -13.11 -6.21 -6.18
CA ALA A 163 -13.17 -5.55 -4.87
C ALA A 163 -13.39 -6.55 -3.73
N SER A 164 -12.85 -6.22 -2.55
CA SER A 164 -13.05 -7.01 -1.34
C SER A 164 -14.47 -6.85 -0.78
N ASN A 165 -14.93 -7.87 -0.05
CA ASN A 165 -16.24 -7.85 0.62
C ASN A 165 -16.44 -6.62 1.52
N ARG A 166 -15.38 -6.22 2.23
CA ARG A 166 -15.39 -5.07 3.13
C ARG A 166 -15.63 -3.76 2.35
N TRP A 167 -15.09 -3.65 1.14
CA TRP A 167 -15.28 -2.47 0.32
C TRP A 167 -16.69 -2.43 -0.26
N LEU A 168 -17.14 -3.53 -0.88
CA LEU A 168 -18.47 -3.62 -1.50
C LEU A 168 -19.57 -3.29 -0.48
N ARG A 169 -19.50 -3.88 0.71
CA ARG A 169 -20.47 -3.63 1.78
C ARG A 169 -20.50 -2.16 2.21
N ARG A 170 -19.33 -1.50 2.27
CA ARG A 170 -19.21 -0.10 2.67
C ARG A 170 -19.67 0.85 1.56
N GLU A 171 -19.25 0.62 0.32
CA GLU A 171 -19.58 1.50 -0.81
C GLU A 171 -21.07 1.47 -1.12
N LEU A 172 -21.68 0.30 -1.05
CA LEU A 172 -23.11 0.10 -1.30
C LEU A 172 -23.97 0.38 -0.06
N ASN A 173 -23.36 0.79 1.05
CA ASN A 173 -24.02 1.03 2.35
C ASN A 173 -24.94 -0.12 2.79
N MET A 174 -24.58 -1.37 2.45
CA MET A 174 -25.42 -2.54 2.74
C MET A 174 -25.26 -2.99 4.19
N ASN A 175 -26.38 -3.31 4.83
CA ASN A 175 -26.38 -3.74 6.22
C ASN A 175 -25.77 -5.15 6.39
N GLY A 176 -25.53 -5.55 7.65
CA GLY A 176 -24.82 -6.80 7.96
C GLY A 176 -25.55 -8.09 7.63
N LYS A 177 -26.87 -8.07 7.46
CA LYS A 177 -27.70 -9.24 7.12
C LYS A 177 -28.02 -9.29 5.62
N GLU A 178 -28.19 -8.14 5.01
CA GLU A 178 -28.52 -7.96 3.59
C GLU A 178 -27.34 -8.31 2.69
N TYR A 179 -26.13 -7.86 3.03
CA TYR A 179 -24.94 -8.08 2.20
C TYR A 179 -24.59 -9.57 2.02
N PRO A 180 -24.51 -10.40 3.07
CA PRO A 180 -24.21 -11.83 2.91
C PRO A 180 -25.32 -12.58 2.15
N ARG A 181 -26.59 -12.21 2.37
CA ARG A 181 -27.73 -12.81 1.67
C ARG A 181 -27.67 -12.52 0.18
N ALA A 182 -27.47 -11.26 -0.20
CA ALA A 182 -27.37 -10.85 -1.60
C ALA A 182 -26.18 -11.53 -2.31
N LEU A 183 -25.03 -11.65 -1.65
CA LEU A 183 -23.89 -12.39 -2.20
C LEU A 183 -24.20 -13.87 -2.45
N LEU A 184 -24.90 -14.51 -1.51
CA LEU A 184 -25.28 -15.91 -1.63
C LEU A 184 -26.25 -16.11 -2.79
N THR A 185 -27.31 -15.29 -2.88
CA THR A 185 -28.27 -15.31 -3.99
C THR A 185 -27.56 -15.19 -5.35
N LEU A 186 -26.70 -14.18 -5.51
CA LEU A 186 -25.98 -13.95 -6.78
C LEU A 186 -25.02 -15.09 -7.14
N LYS A 187 -24.41 -15.72 -6.13
CA LYS A 187 -23.52 -16.87 -6.31
C LYS A 187 -24.32 -18.11 -6.73
N ASP A 188 -25.43 -18.39 -6.06
CA ASP A 188 -26.27 -19.57 -6.32
C ASP A 188 -26.94 -19.48 -7.70
N MET A 189 -27.28 -18.26 -8.13
CA MET A 189 -27.72 -17.99 -9.51
C MET A 189 -26.57 -18.06 -10.55
N GLY A 190 -25.32 -18.24 -10.11
CA GLY A 190 -24.13 -18.31 -10.96
C GLY A 190 -23.79 -17.00 -11.67
N LEU A 191 -24.32 -15.86 -11.20
CA LEU A 191 -24.08 -14.52 -11.78
C LEU A 191 -22.69 -13.98 -11.40
N ILE A 192 -22.18 -14.40 -10.24
CA ILE A 192 -20.85 -14.03 -9.76
C ILE A 192 -20.04 -15.28 -9.40
N LYS A 193 -18.72 -15.17 -9.53
CA LYS A 193 -17.78 -16.18 -9.04
C LYS A 193 -16.74 -15.55 -8.13
N LYS A 194 -16.30 -16.33 -7.16
CA LYS A 194 -15.23 -15.93 -6.23
C LYS A 194 -13.89 -16.04 -6.94
N VAL A 195 -13.09 -14.97 -6.87
CA VAL A 195 -11.73 -14.92 -7.40
C VAL A 195 -10.73 -14.48 -6.35
N ARG A 196 -9.48 -14.91 -6.54
CA ARG A 196 -8.35 -14.46 -5.74
C ARG A 196 -8.05 -13.01 -6.12
N CYS A 197 -8.06 -12.11 -5.15
CA CYS A 197 -7.76 -10.70 -5.36
C CYS A 197 -6.37 -10.39 -4.80
N GLU A 198 -5.44 -10.00 -5.67
CA GLU A 198 -4.10 -9.55 -5.28
C GLU A 198 -4.04 -8.04 -5.01
N ALA A 199 -5.08 -7.28 -5.39
CA ALA A 199 -5.08 -5.81 -5.33
C ALA A 199 -5.68 -5.28 -4.02
N GLN A 200 -4.85 -4.64 -3.20
CA GLN A 200 -5.31 -3.79 -2.10
C GLN A 200 -5.93 -2.49 -2.65
N VAL A 201 -7.11 -2.14 -2.12
CA VAL A 201 -8.00 -1.03 -2.52
C VAL A 201 -7.43 0.38 -2.18
N SER A 202 -6.15 0.49 -1.82
CA SER A 202 -5.49 1.79 -1.61
C SER A 202 -5.37 2.60 -2.92
N VAL A 203 -5.28 1.93 -4.08
CA VAL A 203 -5.11 2.57 -5.40
C VAL A 203 -6.37 3.32 -5.85
N LEU A 204 -7.56 2.71 -5.72
CA LEU A 204 -8.83 3.32 -6.15
C LEU A 204 -9.23 4.52 -5.27
N ARG A 205 -8.89 4.49 -3.98
CA ARG A 205 -9.17 5.59 -3.05
C ARG A 205 -8.29 6.81 -3.37
N ASN A 206 -7.04 6.58 -3.74
CA ASN A 206 -6.09 7.62 -4.13
C ASN A 206 -6.41 8.23 -5.50
N GLU A 207 -6.93 7.46 -6.48
CA GLU A 207 -7.39 8.00 -7.76
C GLU A 207 -8.60 8.95 -7.57
N LYS A 208 -9.61 8.54 -6.78
CA LYS A 208 -10.80 9.39 -6.53
C LYS A 208 -10.44 10.63 -5.70
N LEU A 209 -9.54 10.52 -4.72
CA LEU A 209 -9.04 11.67 -3.95
C LEU A 209 -8.17 12.61 -4.81
N ARG A 210 -7.24 12.09 -5.62
CA ARG A 210 -6.42 12.90 -6.54
C ARG A 210 -7.28 13.71 -7.51
N ASN A 211 -8.42 13.15 -7.95
CA ASN A 211 -9.35 13.86 -8.85
C ASN A 211 -10.18 14.96 -8.15
N THR A 212 -10.18 15.03 -6.82
CA THR A 212 -10.90 16.06 -6.03
C THR A 212 -9.99 17.17 -5.48
N VAL A 213 -8.67 16.97 -5.56
CA VAL A 213 -7.64 17.85 -5.02
C VAL A 213 -7.17 18.75 -6.16
N GLY A 214 -7.40 20.05 -6.03
CA GLY A 214 -7.01 21.05 -7.03
C GLY A 214 -5.50 21.30 -7.03
N ALA A 215 -5.01 21.99 -8.06
CA ALA A 215 -3.59 22.28 -8.25
C ALA A 215 -2.96 23.01 -7.03
N LEU A 216 -3.73 23.89 -6.38
CA LEU A 216 -3.30 24.60 -5.18
C LEU A 216 -3.07 23.65 -3.99
N GLU A 217 -3.97 22.69 -3.78
CA GLU A 217 -3.83 21.70 -2.72
C GLU A 217 -2.64 20.75 -2.95
N LEU A 218 -2.40 20.35 -4.21
CA LEU A 218 -1.24 19.53 -4.59
C LEU A 218 0.08 20.26 -4.29
N LYS A 219 0.18 21.53 -4.70
CA LYS A 219 1.33 22.40 -4.39
C LYS A 219 1.48 22.60 -2.88
N GLY A 220 0.37 22.74 -2.16
CA GLY A 220 0.36 22.84 -0.70
C GLY A 220 0.98 21.64 -0.01
N MET A 221 0.58 20.43 -0.45
CA MET A 221 1.09 19.18 0.11
C MET A 221 2.55 18.91 -0.23
N SER A 222 3.02 19.27 -1.44
CA SER A 222 4.43 19.07 -1.82
C SER A 222 5.41 19.87 -0.96
N LEU A 223 4.96 20.96 -0.33
CA LEU A 223 5.78 21.78 0.57
C LEU A 223 5.81 21.28 2.02
N LEU A 224 4.98 20.28 2.37
CA LEU A 224 4.93 19.67 3.69
C LEU A 224 5.91 18.49 3.82
N THR A 225 7.14 18.65 3.35
CA THR A 225 8.22 17.67 3.61
C THR A 225 8.60 17.64 5.09
N GLU A 226 8.33 18.72 5.83
CA GLU A 226 8.55 18.87 7.27
C GLU A 226 7.35 19.55 7.94
N PRO A 227 7.16 19.43 9.27
CA PRO A 227 6.10 20.13 9.99
C PRO A 227 6.28 21.65 9.91
N LEU A 228 5.37 22.33 9.21
CA LEU A 228 5.35 23.79 9.11
C LEU A 228 4.28 24.41 9.99
N THR A 229 4.57 25.60 10.54
CA THR A 229 3.52 26.45 11.08
C THR A 229 2.63 26.97 9.94
N ALA A 230 1.36 27.26 10.24
CA ALA A 230 0.42 27.80 9.25
C ALA A 230 0.93 29.10 8.60
N ARG A 231 1.70 29.90 9.35
CA ARG A 231 2.30 31.14 8.85
C ARG A 231 3.41 30.84 7.83
N GLN A 232 4.39 30.03 8.20
CA GLN A 232 5.50 29.64 7.32
C GLN A 232 5.03 28.92 6.06
N TRP A 233 4.01 28.05 6.20
CA TRP A 233 3.45 27.33 5.08
C TRP A 233 2.75 28.27 4.08
N ARG A 234 2.00 29.26 4.57
CA ARG A 234 1.38 30.27 3.71
C ARG A 234 2.42 31.14 3.01
N GLU A 235 3.46 31.56 3.73
CA GLU A 235 4.56 32.37 3.19
C GLU A 235 5.30 31.62 2.08
N LYS A 236 5.63 30.33 2.29
CA LYS A 236 6.24 29.48 1.25
C LYS A 236 5.34 29.23 0.04
N MET A 237 4.01 29.22 0.26
CA MET A 237 3.04 29.06 -0.83
C MET A 237 2.87 30.33 -1.66
N GLY A 238 3.18 31.51 -1.10
CA GLY A 238 3.00 32.80 -1.78
C GLY A 238 1.53 33.14 -2.06
N VAL A 239 0.59 32.66 -1.25
CA VAL A 239 -0.85 32.82 -1.49
C VAL A 239 -1.58 33.68 -0.46
N SER A 240 -2.73 34.21 -0.86
CA SER A 240 -3.60 35.00 0.01
C SER A 240 -4.05 34.20 1.24
N ARG A 241 -4.35 34.90 2.34
CA ARG A 241 -4.84 34.27 3.58
C ARG A 241 -6.16 33.53 3.37
N ARG A 242 -7.02 34.02 2.46
CA ARG A 242 -8.31 33.41 2.12
C ARG A 242 -8.11 32.09 1.38
N SER A 243 -7.36 32.10 0.28
CA SER A 243 -7.04 30.91 -0.51
C SER A 243 -6.33 29.84 0.32
N PHE A 244 -5.43 30.26 1.22
CA PHE A 244 -4.75 29.35 2.14
C PHE A 244 -5.69 28.68 3.15
N SER A 245 -6.66 29.43 3.68
CA SER A 245 -7.64 28.90 4.64
C SER A 245 -8.58 27.89 3.98
N GLU A 246 -9.05 28.18 2.77
CA GLU A 246 -9.89 27.28 1.97
C GLU A 246 -9.14 25.98 1.62
N MET A 247 -7.88 26.10 1.19
CA MET A 247 -7.00 24.95 0.91
C MET A 247 -6.82 24.08 2.16
N ILE A 248 -6.51 24.67 3.32
CA ILE A 248 -6.36 23.91 4.56
C ILE A 248 -7.65 23.23 4.97
N ALA A 249 -8.79 23.92 4.88
CA ALA A 249 -10.10 23.35 5.23
C ALA A 249 -10.39 22.11 4.37
N LYS A 250 -10.15 22.21 3.05
CA LYS A 250 -10.34 21.13 2.09
C LYS A 250 -9.37 19.96 2.31
N LEU A 251 -8.10 20.23 2.58
CA LEU A 251 -7.11 19.20 2.89
C LEU A 251 -7.40 18.50 4.23
N THR A 252 -7.92 19.24 5.22
CA THR A 252 -8.25 18.70 6.55
C THR A 252 -9.53 17.87 6.51
N SER A 253 -10.58 18.34 5.83
CA SER A 253 -11.84 17.59 5.67
C SER A 253 -11.63 16.27 4.92
N ASN A 254 -10.75 16.28 3.92
CA ASN A 254 -10.35 15.09 3.17
C ASN A 254 -9.30 14.21 3.90
N LYS A 255 -8.92 14.55 5.13
CA LYS A 255 -7.93 13.82 5.95
C LYS A 255 -6.55 13.67 5.29
N MET A 256 -6.19 14.60 4.41
CA MET A 256 -4.90 14.63 3.69
C MET A 256 -3.79 15.25 4.55
N ILE A 257 -4.17 16.16 5.46
CA ILE A 257 -3.26 16.79 6.43
C ILE A 257 -3.85 16.71 7.84
N LYS A 258 -3.00 16.79 8.87
CA LYS A 258 -3.42 16.85 10.27
C LYS A 258 -2.73 18.00 10.99
N ARG A 259 -3.49 18.81 11.71
CA ARG A 259 -2.95 19.88 12.57
C ARG A 259 -2.62 19.31 13.95
N VAL A 260 -1.39 19.54 14.40
CA VAL A 260 -0.93 19.14 15.74
C VAL A 260 -0.69 20.39 16.58
N ARG A 261 -1.14 20.40 17.84
CA ARG A 261 -0.82 21.48 18.80
C ARG A 261 0.48 21.11 19.53
N LYS A 262 1.41 22.05 19.64
CA LYS A 262 2.61 21.89 20.48
C LYS A 262 2.15 21.70 21.93
N ARG A 263 2.47 20.56 22.56
CA ARG A 263 2.19 20.38 24.00
C ARG A 263 3.03 21.40 24.76
N ARG A 264 2.39 22.21 25.62
CA ARG A 264 3.11 23.03 26.61
C ARG A 264 3.71 22.04 27.62
N TYR A 265 5.03 21.91 27.62
CA TYR A 265 5.73 21.20 28.69
C TYR A 265 5.54 22.03 29.96
N LYS A 266 4.85 21.51 30.98
CA LYS A 266 4.96 22.06 32.33
C LYS A 266 6.23 21.41 32.92
N PRO A 267 7.25 22.19 33.31
CA PRO A 267 8.32 21.63 34.12
C PRO A 267 7.68 21.15 35.43
N VAL A 268 7.96 19.90 35.78
CA VAL A 268 7.73 19.41 37.14
C VAL A 268 8.81 20.08 37.97
N ILE A 269 8.40 20.97 38.88
CA ILE A 269 9.23 21.45 39.99
C ILE A 269 9.11 20.40 41.09
#